data_AF-A0A954Z8A3-F1
#
_entry.id   AF-A0A954Z8A3-F1
#
_cell.length_a   1.000
_cell.length_b   1.000
_cell.length_c   1.000
_cell.angle_alpha   90.00
_cell.angle_beta   90.00
_cell.angle_gamma   90.00
#
_symmetry.space_group_name_H-M   'P 1'
#
loop_
_entity.id
_entity.type
_entity.pdbx_description
1 polymer ?
#
loop_
_entity_poly.entity_id
_entity_poly.type
_entity_poly.pdbx_seq_one_letter_code
_entity_poly.pdbx_strand_id
1 'polypeptide(L)'
;MSPMFQYVRTSVLVLACASAAYPMVSLGESPLEDPQRQDVDAVALLEGPTPVPVHLRELFDRMEAANRRSQDVFRKLSTAQMNFTPSNGTHTPRWNAEHMAGRQLLFFSQIYHSLDPRIPVIDWNPAQMPPDYKPRHPEWGGKEEARSMQRVDDFCRRYAYLLETTPLDAKPPATNWPSLKALLLQMERHYDEHTANVVKKFDRPDWPQQ
;
A
#
# COMPACT_ATOMS: atom_id res chain seq x y z
N MET A 1 -16.33 -43.37 33.19
CA MET A 1 -15.80 -44.72 33.47
C MET A 1 -14.61 -44.94 32.56
N SER A 2 -13.39 -44.95 33.10
CA SER A 2 -12.17 -45.44 32.41
C SER A 2 -12.07 -46.96 32.57
N PRO A 3 -11.28 -47.63 31.71
CA PRO A 3 -9.94 -48.10 32.11
C PRO A 3 -8.90 -47.77 30.99
N MET A 4 -7.61 -47.47 31.15
CA MET A 4 -6.49 -47.82 32.04
C MET A 4 -6.00 -49.28 31.96
N PHE A 5 -4.88 -49.51 31.24
CA PHE A 5 -3.79 -50.50 31.46
C PHE A 5 -2.61 -50.07 30.54
N GLN A 6 -1.52 -49.47 31.05
CA GLN A 6 -0.29 -50.00 31.69
C GLN A 6 0.71 -50.68 30.71
N TYR A 7 1.87 -50.01 30.47
CA TYR A 7 3.27 -50.35 30.89
C TYR A 7 3.90 -51.52 30.09
N VAL A 8 5.14 -51.46 29.54
CA VAL A 8 6.49 -51.51 30.17
C VAL A 8 7.52 -51.20 29.03
N ARG A 9 8.44 -50.21 29.09
CA ARG A 9 9.76 -50.06 29.78
C ARG A 9 10.98 -50.83 29.16
N THR A 10 12.01 -50.05 28.78
CA THR A 10 13.50 -50.28 28.89
C THR A 10 14.13 -51.45 28.09
N SER A 11 15.36 -51.45 27.52
CA SER A 11 16.62 -50.74 27.78
C SER A 11 17.58 -50.76 26.56
N VAL A 12 18.48 -49.77 26.58
CA VAL A 12 19.85 -49.61 26.06
C VAL A 12 20.65 -50.90 25.71
N LEU A 13 21.40 -50.86 24.59
CA LEU A 13 22.79 -51.34 24.53
C LEU A 13 23.62 -50.59 23.46
N VAL A 14 24.85 -50.28 23.86
CA VAL A 14 25.93 -49.53 23.19
C VAL A 14 26.89 -50.49 22.46
N LEU A 15 27.50 -50.06 21.34
CA LEU A 15 28.93 -50.22 20.94
C LEU A 15 29.11 -49.55 19.54
N ALA A 16 29.84 -48.44 19.39
CA ALA A 16 31.30 -48.31 19.13
C ALA A 16 31.79 -49.13 17.92
N CYS A 17 32.58 -48.68 16.94
CA CYS A 17 33.30 -47.44 16.59
C CYS A 17 33.68 -47.56 15.09
N ALA A 18 33.79 -46.46 14.35
CA ALA A 18 34.79 -46.33 13.28
C ALA A 18 35.07 -44.85 12.99
N SER A 19 36.34 -44.51 13.08
CA SER A 19 36.95 -43.19 12.96
C SER A 19 37.10 -42.77 11.50
N ALA A 20 36.82 -41.51 11.19
CA ALA A 20 37.39 -40.81 10.05
C ALA A 20 37.75 -39.39 10.48
N ALA A 21 39.05 -39.11 10.47
CA ALA A 21 39.65 -37.84 10.83
C ALA A 21 39.34 -36.77 9.78
N TYR A 22 38.89 -35.59 10.24
CA TYR A 22 38.91 -34.36 9.45
C TYR A 22 39.99 -33.43 10.04
N PRO A 23 40.84 -32.81 9.20
CA PRO A 23 41.89 -31.93 9.68
C PRO A 23 41.30 -30.61 10.20
N MET A 24 41.82 -30.19 11.36
CA MET A 24 41.61 -28.85 11.92
C MET A 24 42.19 -27.80 10.98
N VAL A 25 41.35 -26.87 10.53
CA VAL A 25 41.79 -25.61 9.95
C VAL A 25 41.72 -24.54 11.05
N SER A 26 42.83 -23.81 11.13
CA SER A 26 43.19 -22.78 12.09
C SER A 26 42.10 -21.77 12.41
N LEU A 27 41.96 -21.46 13.69
CA LEU A 27 41.32 -20.25 14.19
C LEU A 27 42.07 -19.02 13.65
N GLY A 28 41.33 -18.14 12.99
CA GLY A 28 41.84 -16.86 12.51
C GLY A 28 40.69 -16.04 11.96
N GLU A 29 40.59 -14.82 12.49
CA GLU A 29 39.75 -13.71 12.04
C GLU A 29 38.37 -13.56 12.71
N SER A 30 38.33 -12.50 13.52
CA SER A 30 37.19 -11.84 14.13
C SER A 30 36.04 -11.63 13.14
N PRO A 31 34.76 -11.79 13.55
CA PRO A 31 33.67 -11.24 12.78
C PRO A 31 33.85 -9.72 12.80
N LEU A 32 34.08 -9.12 11.63
CA LEU A 32 33.85 -7.71 11.43
C LEU A 32 32.36 -7.48 11.68
N GLU A 33 32.04 -6.79 12.76
CA GLU A 33 30.71 -6.23 12.98
C GLU A 33 30.39 -5.32 11.78
N ASP A 34 29.43 -5.73 10.96
CA ASP A 34 28.88 -4.87 9.91
C ASP A 34 28.13 -3.71 10.58
N PRO A 35 28.62 -2.45 10.47
CA PRO A 35 28.00 -1.30 11.13
C PRO A 35 26.61 -0.95 10.60
N GLN A 36 26.10 -1.67 9.59
CA GLN A 36 24.82 -1.41 8.95
C GLN A 36 23.74 -2.45 9.20
N ARG A 37 23.96 -3.43 10.07
CA ARG A 37 22.87 -4.31 10.51
C ARG A 37 21.97 -3.55 11.48
N GLN A 38 21.06 -2.72 10.92
CA GLN A 38 19.91 -2.23 11.67
C GLN A 38 19.13 -3.45 12.13
N ASP A 39 19.21 -3.74 13.42
CA ASP A 39 18.29 -4.66 14.07
C ASP A 39 16.88 -4.12 13.81
N VAL A 40 16.21 -4.76 12.85
CA VAL A 40 14.79 -4.51 12.60
C VAL A 40 14.11 -4.93 13.89
N ASP A 41 13.54 -3.98 14.61
CA ASP A 41 12.85 -4.26 15.86
C ASP A 41 11.66 -5.17 15.54
N ALA A 42 11.88 -6.48 15.71
CA ALA A 42 10.93 -7.52 15.38
C ALA A 42 9.65 -7.41 16.23
N VAL A 43 9.72 -6.70 17.36
CA VAL A 43 8.57 -6.43 18.23
C VAL A 43 7.59 -5.48 17.52
N ALA A 44 8.09 -4.44 16.84
CA ALA A 44 7.26 -3.51 16.07
C ALA A 44 6.58 -4.15 14.84
N LEU A 45 7.07 -5.29 14.36
CA LEU A 45 6.44 -6.07 13.28
C LEU A 45 5.31 -6.99 13.78
N LEU A 46 5.28 -7.30 15.08
CA LEU A 46 4.30 -8.18 15.71
C LEU A 46 3.13 -7.43 16.36
N GLU A 47 3.33 -6.17 16.71
CA GLU A 47 2.24 -5.30 17.12
C GLU A 47 1.36 -4.97 15.90
N GLY A 48 0.05 -5.16 16.02
CA GLY A 48 -0.89 -4.79 14.97
C GLY A 48 -0.75 -3.30 14.58
N PRO A 49 -1.22 -2.90 13.39
CA PRO A 49 -1.03 -1.52 12.93
C PRO A 49 -1.57 -0.52 13.96
N THR A 50 -0.77 0.49 14.28
CA THR A 50 -1.19 1.58 15.17
C THR A 50 -2.50 2.18 14.65
N PRO A 51 -3.52 2.33 15.51
CA PRO A 51 -4.82 2.80 15.05
C PRO A 51 -4.74 4.25 14.55
N VAL A 52 -5.63 4.60 13.61
CA VAL A 52 -5.80 5.99 13.18
C VAL A 52 -6.19 6.86 14.40
N PRO A 53 -5.50 8.01 14.62
CA PRO A 53 -5.82 8.94 15.69
C PRO A 53 -7.29 9.32 15.70
N VAL A 54 -7.89 9.40 16.90
CA VAL A 54 -9.34 9.54 17.07
C VAL A 54 -9.90 10.76 16.33
N HIS A 55 -9.20 11.89 16.38
CA HIS A 55 -9.63 13.14 15.73
C HIS A 55 -9.54 13.09 14.20
N LEU A 56 -8.83 12.13 13.63
CA LEU A 56 -8.69 11.97 12.17
C LEU A 56 -9.62 10.89 11.60
N ARG A 57 -10.12 10.00 12.46
CA ARG A 57 -10.80 8.76 12.06
C ARG A 57 -11.94 8.98 11.09
N GLU A 58 -12.86 9.90 11.40
CA GLU A 58 -14.01 10.17 10.54
C GLU A 58 -13.59 10.60 9.13
N LEU A 59 -12.59 11.47 9.01
CA LEU A 59 -12.12 11.97 7.73
C LEU A 59 -11.34 10.92 6.93
N PHE A 60 -10.55 10.07 7.61
CA PHE A 60 -9.93 8.91 6.98
C PHE A 60 -10.97 7.91 6.48
N ASP A 61 -11.97 7.58 7.31
CA ASP A 61 -13.02 6.63 6.94
C ASP A 61 -13.84 7.13 5.73
N ARG A 62 -14.07 8.45 5.63
CA ARG A 62 -14.69 9.09 4.46
C ARG A 62 -13.84 9.01 3.20
N MET A 63 -12.55 9.36 3.30
CA MET A 63 -11.59 9.26 2.20
C MET A 63 -11.54 7.82 1.65
N GLU A 64 -11.40 6.84 2.54
CA GLU A 64 -11.34 5.43 2.14
C GLU A 64 -12.69 4.92 1.64
N ALA A 65 -13.81 5.42 2.15
CA ALA A 65 -15.11 5.10 1.60
C ALA A 65 -15.25 5.61 0.15
N ALA A 66 -14.70 6.78 -0.17
CA ALA A 66 -14.67 7.28 -1.54
C ALA A 66 -13.80 6.40 -2.44
N ASN A 67 -12.58 6.05 -2.00
CA ASN A 67 -11.72 5.12 -2.72
C ASN A 67 -12.42 3.76 -2.94
N ARG A 68 -13.05 3.17 -1.92
CA ARG A 68 -13.82 1.91 -2.06
C ARG A 68 -14.94 2.02 -3.11
N ARG A 69 -15.69 3.12 -3.15
CA ARG A 69 -16.71 3.36 -4.20
C ARG A 69 -16.07 3.41 -5.58
N SER A 70 -14.93 4.09 -5.72
CA SER A 70 -14.17 4.10 -6.97
C SER A 70 -13.74 2.69 -7.36
N GLN A 71 -13.13 1.94 -6.44
CA GLN A 71 -12.72 0.56 -6.67
C GLN A 71 -13.88 -0.31 -7.15
N ASP A 72 -15.10 -0.14 -6.62
CA ASP A 72 -16.27 -0.89 -7.06
C ASP A 72 -16.68 -0.61 -8.51
N VAL A 73 -16.44 0.61 -8.99
CA VAL A 73 -16.59 0.98 -10.41
C VAL A 73 -15.48 0.34 -11.24
N PHE A 74 -14.22 0.56 -10.86
CA PHE A 74 -13.06 0.09 -11.63
C PHE A 74 -12.98 -1.43 -11.71
N ARG A 75 -13.28 -2.17 -10.63
CA ARG A 75 -13.15 -3.64 -10.56
C ARG A 75 -13.92 -4.39 -11.66
N LYS A 76 -14.92 -3.75 -12.26
CA LYS A 76 -15.75 -4.29 -13.34
C LYS A 76 -15.15 -4.11 -14.73
N LEU A 77 -14.16 -3.25 -14.87
CA LEU A 77 -13.58 -2.86 -16.16
C LEU A 77 -12.56 -3.88 -16.65
N SER A 78 -12.65 -4.22 -17.92
CA SER A 78 -11.63 -5.01 -18.61
C SER A 78 -10.37 -4.20 -18.91
N THR A 79 -9.30 -4.86 -19.34
CA THR A 79 -8.08 -4.18 -19.81
C THR A 79 -8.36 -3.23 -20.98
N ALA A 80 -9.21 -3.62 -21.93
CA ALA A 80 -9.56 -2.78 -23.08
C ALA A 80 -10.35 -1.53 -22.64
N GLN A 81 -11.31 -1.68 -21.72
CA GLN A 81 -12.03 -0.56 -21.13
C GLN A 81 -11.12 0.35 -20.30
N MET A 82 -10.19 -0.22 -19.54
CA MET A 82 -9.20 0.57 -18.79
C MET A 82 -8.34 1.44 -19.72
N ASN A 83 -7.96 0.89 -20.88
CA ASN A 83 -7.15 1.57 -21.90
C ASN A 83 -7.97 2.37 -22.92
N PHE A 84 -9.29 2.51 -22.74
CA PHE A 84 -10.13 3.24 -23.67
C PHE A 84 -9.69 4.71 -23.76
N THR A 85 -9.35 5.15 -24.97
CA THR A 85 -9.01 6.54 -25.30
C THR A 85 -10.24 7.26 -25.85
N PRO A 86 -10.90 8.12 -25.04
CA PRO A 86 -12.12 8.80 -25.47
C PRO A 86 -11.86 9.78 -26.63
N SER A 87 -12.71 9.74 -27.65
CA SER A 87 -12.65 10.64 -28.81
C SER A 87 -12.80 12.13 -28.47
N ASN A 88 -13.34 12.49 -27.29
CA ASN A 88 -13.48 13.87 -26.84
C ASN A 88 -12.23 14.43 -26.13
N GLY A 89 -11.10 13.69 -26.14
CA GLY A 89 -9.84 14.12 -25.55
C GLY A 89 -9.79 14.09 -24.02
N THR A 90 -10.80 13.51 -23.35
CA THR A 90 -10.75 13.29 -21.89
C THR A 90 -9.81 12.14 -21.54
N HIS A 91 -9.30 12.12 -20.31
CA HIS A 91 -8.41 11.06 -19.83
C HIS A 91 -9.05 9.67 -19.85
N THR A 92 -8.24 8.63 -20.09
CA THR A 92 -8.66 7.22 -20.06
C THR A 92 -9.15 6.82 -18.65
N PRO A 93 -9.94 5.74 -18.51
CA PRO A 93 -10.25 5.20 -17.19
C PRO A 93 -9.00 4.87 -16.38
N ARG A 94 -7.98 4.23 -17.00
CA ARG A 94 -6.71 3.94 -16.31
C ARG A 94 -6.00 5.18 -15.79
N TRP A 95 -5.92 6.24 -16.60
CA TRP A 95 -5.33 7.49 -16.15
C TRP A 95 -6.05 8.00 -14.90
N ASN A 96 -7.39 7.93 -14.85
CA ASN A 96 -8.14 8.39 -13.68
C ASN A 96 -7.83 7.52 -12.44
N ALA A 97 -7.74 6.19 -12.58
CA ALA A 97 -7.34 5.30 -11.48
C ALA A 97 -5.92 5.63 -10.96
N GLU A 98 -4.94 5.69 -11.87
CA GLU A 98 -3.55 6.00 -11.54
C GLU A 98 -3.38 7.41 -10.96
N HIS A 99 -4.14 8.39 -11.47
CA HIS A 99 -4.11 9.76 -10.98
C HIS A 99 -4.69 9.89 -9.57
N MET A 100 -5.85 9.28 -9.30
CA MET A 100 -6.45 9.29 -7.96
C MET A 100 -5.49 8.70 -6.91
N ALA A 101 -5.06 7.47 -7.15
CA ALA A 101 -4.15 6.75 -6.26
C ALA A 101 -2.78 7.43 -6.16
N GLY A 102 -2.20 7.84 -7.30
CA GLY A 102 -0.89 8.48 -7.35
C GLY A 102 -0.86 9.84 -6.64
N ARG A 103 -1.94 10.61 -6.70
CA ARG A 103 -1.98 11.92 -6.05
C ARG A 103 -2.13 11.82 -4.54
N GLN A 104 -2.99 10.92 -4.07
CA GLN A 104 -3.09 10.60 -2.64
C GLN A 104 -1.75 10.11 -2.11
N LEU A 105 -1.14 9.12 -2.80
CA LEU A 105 0.14 8.55 -2.38
C LEU A 105 1.25 9.60 -2.29
N LEU A 106 1.35 10.51 -3.26
CA LEU A 106 2.33 11.59 -3.22
C LEU A 106 2.12 12.51 -2.01
N PHE A 107 0.90 13.01 -1.80
CA PHE A 107 0.66 13.94 -0.69
C PHE A 107 0.97 13.32 0.67
N PHE A 108 0.49 12.09 0.90
CA PHE A 108 0.71 11.43 2.18
C PHE A 108 2.15 10.97 2.37
N SER A 109 2.81 10.47 1.34
CA SER A 109 4.23 10.09 1.44
C SER A 109 5.14 11.29 1.71
N GLN A 110 4.85 12.47 1.15
CA GLN A 110 5.56 13.72 1.48
C GLN A 110 5.39 14.10 2.96
N ILE A 111 4.15 14.06 3.45
CA ILE A 111 3.83 14.36 4.85
C ILE A 111 4.56 13.38 5.78
N TYR A 112 4.43 12.08 5.54
CA TYR A 112 5.04 11.07 6.39
C TYR A 112 6.57 11.10 6.33
N HIS A 113 7.17 11.29 5.15
CA HIS A 113 8.61 11.46 5.02
C HIS A 113 9.13 12.65 5.85
N SER A 114 8.38 13.75 5.91
CA SER A 114 8.76 14.93 6.70
C SER A 114 8.71 14.69 8.22
N LEU A 115 7.97 13.68 8.67
CA LEU A 115 7.82 13.29 10.07
C LEU A 115 8.73 12.10 10.43
N ASP A 116 8.95 11.20 9.48
CA ASP A 116 9.85 10.05 9.57
C ASP A 116 10.55 9.83 8.21
N PRO A 117 11.82 10.26 8.06
CA PRO A 117 12.55 10.17 6.80
C PRO A 117 12.78 8.75 6.27
N ARG A 118 12.54 7.71 7.07
CA ARG A 118 12.61 6.31 6.63
C ARG A 118 11.47 5.95 5.68
N ILE A 119 10.38 6.71 5.70
CA ILE A 119 9.26 6.55 4.78
C ILE A 119 9.61 7.28 3.49
N PRO A 120 9.68 6.60 2.33
CA PRO A 120 10.05 7.25 1.08
C PRO A 120 8.95 8.18 0.58
N VAL A 121 9.34 9.27 -0.09
CA VAL A 121 8.43 10.05 -0.94
C VAL A 121 8.18 9.27 -2.23
N ILE A 122 6.91 9.05 -2.57
CA ILE A 122 6.53 8.23 -3.72
C ILE A 122 5.69 9.08 -4.68
N ASP A 123 6.25 9.44 -5.83
CA ASP A 123 5.52 10.10 -6.90
C ASP A 123 5.14 9.11 -8.01
N TRP A 124 3.89 8.71 -7.98
CA TRP A 124 3.26 7.82 -8.95
C TRP A 124 2.21 8.53 -9.80
N ASN A 125 2.24 9.88 -9.85
CA ASN A 125 1.30 10.62 -10.68
C ASN A 125 1.58 10.37 -12.17
N PRO A 126 0.54 10.08 -12.97
CA PRO A 126 0.70 10.06 -14.42
C PRO A 126 0.92 11.48 -14.96
N ALA A 127 1.53 11.57 -16.14
CA ALA A 127 1.57 12.82 -16.90
C ALA A 127 0.15 13.35 -17.13
N GLN A 128 -0.02 14.67 -16.97
CA GLN A 128 -1.36 15.28 -16.96
C GLN A 128 -1.98 15.38 -18.35
N MET A 129 -1.19 15.57 -19.40
CA MET A 129 -1.72 15.71 -20.74
C MET A 129 -2.04 14.33 -21.33
N PRO A 130 -3.25 14.10 -21.88
CA PRO A 130 -3.60 12.81 -22.45
C PRO A 130 -2.60 12.25 -23.48
N PRO A 131 -2.01 13.05 -24.39
CA PRO A 131 -0.98 12.56 -25.31
C PRO A 131 0.31 12.09 -24.65
N ASP A 132 0.65 12.64 -23.48
CA ASP A 132 1.88 12.31 -22.75
C ASP A 132 1.70 11.12 -21.80
N TYR A 133 0.46 10.67 -21.62
CA TYR A 133 0.14 9.60 -20.70
C TYR A 133 0.67 8.25 -21.18
N LYS A 134 1.42 7.57 -20.30
CA LYS A 134 1.85 6.19 -20.47
C LYS A 134 1.38 5.37 -19.26
N PRO A 135 0.51 4.36 -19.46
CA PRO A 135 0.14 3.41 -18.40
C PRO A 135 1.36 2.81 -17.73
N ARG A 136 1.33 2.69 -16.40
CA ARG A 136 2.37 1.95 -15.67
C ARG A 136 2.23 0.44 -15.90
N HIS A 137 0.98 -0.02 -15.96
CA HIS A 137 0.62 -1.42 -16.13
C HIS A 137 -0.46 -1.56 -17.22
N PRO A 138 -0.11 -1.40 -18.51
CA PRO A 138 -1.07 -1.42 -19.61
C PRO A 138 -1.88 -2.73 -19.71
N GLU A 139 -1.35 -3.82 -19.17
CA GLU A 139 -1.96 -5.16 -19.17
C GLU A 139 -3.03 -5.34 -18.08
N TRP A 140 -3.04 -4.50 -17.04
CA TRP A 140 -3.94 -4.65 -15.91
C TRP A 140 -5.40 -4.39 -16.29
N GLY A 141 -6.30 -5.22 -15.80
CA GLY A 141 -7.71 -4.90 -15.78
C GLY A 141 -8.04 -3.97 -14.62
N GLY A 142 -9.31 -3.63 -14.48
CA GLY A 142 -9.76 -2.78 -13.40
C GLY A 142 -9.71 -3.45 -12.02
N LYS A 143 -9.59 -4.78 -11.94
CA LYS A 143 -9.38 -5.51 -10.67
C LYS A 143 -8.02 -5.22 -10.06
N GLU A 144 -6.98 -5.26 -10.88
CA GLU A 144 -5.61 -4.99 -10.46
C GLU A 144 -5.45 -3.51 -10.08
N GLU A 145 -6.03 -2.60 -10.86
CA GLU A 145 -6.04 -1.16 -10.56
C GLU A 145 -6.80 -0.86 -9.26
N ALA A 146 -7.98 -1.45 -9.05
CA ALA A 146 -8.71 -1.32 -7.79
C ALA A 146 -7.89 -1.83 -6.58
N ARG A 147 -7.14 -2.93 -6.74
CA ARG A 147 -6.24 -3.42 -5.69
C ARG A 147 -5.06 -2.46 -5.46
N SER A 148 -4.56 -1.81 -6.50
CA SER A 148 -3.53 -0.77 -6.39
C SER A 148 -4.04 0.43 -5.57
N MET A 149 -5.27 0.88 -5.84
CA MET A 149 -5.92 1.96 -5.10
C MET A 149 -6.11 1.58 -3.61
N GLN A 150 -6.50 0.34 -3.30
CA GLN A 150 -6.60 -0.13 -1.92
C GLN A 150 -5.25 -0.08 -1.19
N ARG A 151 -4.15 -0.45 -1.86
CA ARG A 151 -2.81 -0.40 -1.26
C ARG A 151 -2.38 1.03 -0.90
N VAL A 152 -2.88 2.04 -1.61
CA VAL A 152 -2.64 3.44 -1.26
C VAL A 152 -3.38 3.83 0.02
N ASP A 153 -4.64 3.42 0.18
CA ASP A 153 -5.36 3.59 1.45
C ASP A 153 -4.65 2.87 2.59
N ASP A 154 -4.21 1.63 2.38
CA ASP A 154 -3.49 0.85 3.39
C ASP A 154 -2.19 1.56 3.81
N PHE A 155 -1.47 2.17 2.86
CA PHE A 155 -0.30 3.00 3.14
C PHE A 155 -0.66 4.24 3.97
N CYS A 156 -1.70 4.98 3.58
CA CYS A 156 -2.18 6.16 4.31
C CYS A 156 -2.60 5.79 5.74
N ARG A 157 -3.37 4.71 5.89
CA ARG A 157 -3.84 4.24 7.21
C ARG A 157 -2.68 3.77 8.08
N ARG A 158 -1.73 3.01 7.53
CA ARG A 158 -0.57 2.48 8.25
C ARG A 158 0.24 3.56 8.96
N TYR A 159 0.40 4.72 8.33
CA TYR A 159 1.23 5.81 8.85
C TYR A 159 0.43 6.97 9.45
N ALA A 160 -0.90 6.85 9.55
CA ALA A 160 -1.76 7.89 10.11
C ALA A 160 -1.42 8.23 11.57
N TYR A 161 -0.79 7.32 12.32
CA TYR A 161 -0.32 7.58 13.69
C TYR A 161 0.69 8.73 13.77
N LEU A 162 1.48 8.98 12.72
CA LEU A 162 2.42 10.11 12.68
C LEU A 162 1.72 11.47 12.76
N LEU A 163 0.41 11.52 12.49
CA LEU A 163 -0.41 12.72 12.53
C LEU A 163 -1.16 12.90 13.85
N GLU A 164 -0.87 12.09 14.88
CA GLU A 164 -1.55 12.13 16.18
C GLU A 164 -1.57 13.54 16.80
N THR A 165 -0.45 14.26 16.70
CA THR A 165 -0.33 15.62 17.27
C THR A 165 -0.63 16.73 16.26
N THR A 166 -1.01 16.41 15.02
CA THR A 166 -1.31 17.40 13.98
C THR A 166 -2.78 17.85 14.08
N PRO A 167 -3.06 19.13 14.39
CA PRO A 167 -4.42 19.65 14.41
C PRO A 167 -5.06 19.65 13.01
N LEU A 168 -6.38 19.47 12.96
CA LEU A 168 -7.13 19.44 11.70
C LEU A 168 -7.09 20.76 10.92
N ASP A 169 -6.99 21.89 11.62
CA ASP A 169 -6.92 23.24 11.06
C ASP A 169 -5.48 23.70 10.77
N ALA A 170 -4.48 22.95 11.24
CA ALA A 170 -3.09 23.23 10.94
C ALA A 170 -2.70 22.77 9.53
N LYS A 171 -1.77 23.52 8.92
CA LYS A 171 -1.13 23.15 7.66
C LYS A 171 -0.33 21.83 7.83
N PRO A 172 -0.57 20.79 7.00
CA PRO A 172 0.22 19.59 7.06
C PRO A 172 1.63 19.86 6.50
N PRO A 173 2.68 19.23 7.07
CA PRO A 173 4.06 19.49 6.69
C PRO A 173 4.32 19.06 5.24
N ALA A 174 5.35 19.66 4.62
CA ALA A 174 5.80 19.34 3.26
C ALA A 174 4.74 19.44 2.14
N THR A 175 3.61 20.10 2.37
CA THR A 175 2.58 20.37 1.35
C THR A 175 2.18 21.84 1.30
N ASN A 176 1.41 22.21 0.28
CA ASN A 176 0.80 23.54 0.15
C ASN A 176 -0.68 23.58 0.54
N TRP A 177 -1.20 22.52 1.17
CA TRP A 177 -2.58 22.51 1.65
C TRP A 177 -2.76 23.50 2.80
N PRO A 178 -3.88 24.26 2.86
CA PRO A 178 -4.10 25.22 3.92
C PRO A 178 -4.33 24.55 5.28
N SER A 179 -4.88 23.33 5.30
CA SER A 179 -5.06 22.55 6.53
C SER A 179 -5.14 21.04 6.25
N LEU A 180 -4.87 20.22 7.26
CA LEU A 180 -4.99 18.76 7.19
C LEU A 180 -6.43 18.34 6.85
N LYS A 181 -7.42 19.01 7.44
CA LYS A 181 -8.85 18.82 7.11
C LYS A 181 -9.13 19.11 5.65
N ALA A 182 -8.57 20.19 5.09
CA ALA A 182 -8.77 20.53 3.69
C ALA A 182 -8.20 19.47 2.75
N LEU A 183 -7.01 18.93 3.05
CA LEU A 183 -6.43 17.81 2.31
C LEU A 183 -7.33 16.57 2.36
N LEU A 184 -7.74 16.12 3.55
CA LEU A 184 -8.55 14.91 3.71
C LEU A 184 -9.91 15.00 2.99
N LEU A 185 -10.60 16.14 3.14
CA LEU A 185 -11.84 16.41 2.40
C LEU A 185 -11.61 16.51 0.89
N GLN A 186 -10.45 17.02 0.46
CA GLN A 186 -10.13 17.02 -0.96
C GLN A 186 -9.97 15.60 -1.50
N MET A 187 -9.32 14.69 -0.77
CA MET A 187 -9.13 13.32 -1.25
C MET A 187 -10.46 12.62 -1.47
N GLU A 188 -11.44 12.78 -0.56
CA GLU A 188 -12.82 12.30 -0.80
C GLU A 188 -13.41 12.83 -2.12
N ARG A 189 -13.42 14.16 -2.30
CA ARG A 189 -13.95 14.80 -3.52
C ARG A 189 -13.21 14.38 -4.78
N HIS A 190 -11.88 14.25 -4.69
CA HIS A 190 -11.01 13.85 -5.79
C HIS A 190 -11.40 12.47 -6.32
N TYR A 191 -11.62 11.49 -5.43
CA TYR A 191 -12.11 10.18 -5.85
C TYR A 191 -13.49 10.25 -6.48
N ASP A 192 -14.44 10.95 -5.87
CA ASP A 192 -15.81 11.05 -6.38
C ASP A 192 -15.87 11.71 -7.77
N GLU A 193 -15.13 12.82 -7.97
CA GLU A 193 -15.09 13.57 -9.24
C GLU A 193 -14.49 12.74 -10.39
N HIS A 194 -13.32 12.14 -10.17
CA HIS A 194 -12.66 11.33 -11.20
C HIS A 194 -13.41 10.03 -11.49
N THR A 195 -14.05 9.43 -10.48
CA THR A 195 -14.94 8.28 -10.68
C THR A 195 -16.15 8.64 -11.52
N ALA A 196 -16.82 9.76 -11.22
CA ALA A 196 -17.94 10.24 -12.03
C ALA A 196 -17.53 10.49 -13.49
N ASN A 197 -16.31 10.98 -13.71
CA ASN A 197 -15.76 11.17 -15.06
C ASN A 197 -15.52 9.86 -15.81
N VAL A 198 -15.25 8.75 -15.11
CA VAL A 198 -15.17 7.42 -15.72
C VAL A 198 -16.55 6.85 -15.99
N VAL A 199 -17.50 6.95 -15.04
CA VAL A 199 -18.87 6.45 -15.23
C VAL A 199 -19.53 7.05 -16.48
N LYS A 200 -19.35 8.36 -16.72
CA LYS A 200 -19.84 9.04 -17.93
C LYS A 200 -19.33 8.43 -19.25
N LYS A 201 -18.25 7.64 -19.23
CA LYS A 201 -17.69 7.01 -20.42
C LYS A 201 -18.46 5.76 -20.83
N PHE A 202 -19.16 5.12 -19.89
CA PHE A 202 -19.87 3.87 -20.16
C PHE A 202 -21.03 4.05 -21.14
N ASP A 203 -21.59 5.26 -21.19
CA ASP A 203 -22.68 5.63 -22.09
C ASP A 203 -22.21 6.10 -23.48
N ARG A 204 -20.89 6.06 -23.74
CA ARG A 204 -20.37 6.56 -25.01
C ARG A 204 -20.57 5.55 -26.16
N PRO A 205 -20.85 6.02 -27.38
CA PRO A 205 -20.99 5.14 -28.54
C PRO A 205 -19.72 4.34 -28.86
N ASP A 206 -18.54 4.90 -28.55
CA ASP A 206 -17.22 4.30 -28.78
C ASP A 206 -16.70 3.47 -27.60
N TRP A 207 -17.51 3.27 -26.55
CA TRP A 207 -17.12 2.48 -25.38
C TRP A 207 -16.87 1.00 -25.74
N PRO A 208 -15.72 0.40 -25.34
CA PRO A 208 -15.43 -1.00 -25.61
C PRO A 208 -16.42 -1.93 -24.89
N GLN A 209 -16.99 -2.88 -25.64
CA GLN A 209 -17.97 -3.84 -25.13
C GLN A 209 -17.33 -4.91 -24.22
N GLN A 210 -16.04 -5.19 -24.41
CA GLN A 210 -15.21 -6.08 -23.61
C GLN A 210 -13.78 -5.57 -23.60
#